data_AF-A0A914FGC6-F1
#
_entry.id   AF-A0A914FGC6-F1
#
_cell.length_a   1.000
_cell.length_b   1.000
_cell.length_c   1.000
_cell.angle_alpha   90.00
_cell.angle_beta   90.00
_cell.angle_gamma   90.00
#
_symmetry.space_group_name_H-M   'P 1'
#
loop_
_entity.id
_entity.type
_entity.pdbx_description
1 polymer ?
#
loop_
_entity_poly.entity_id
_entity_poly.type
_entity_poly.pdbx_seq_one_letter_code
_entity_poly.pdbx_strand_id
1 'polypeptide(L)'
;MSCGHPEDPAMLAPEPTSSDLSNLENAFLQIKDIIKRVTDGLRLDSFMHILSLASKIHHSIYCLRQYKRNPSLKNETFNDYVIQVKIALDELLRDSYEDEKRKLEVIFGLVEVVAELLIADIDVFELNPDPLKYEEAKTIRKLIANLLTNLVFGNAQSKRRLCNYSGFIPEVTRIIEKSPGLSVFYAALIRNLSWQADNSMKISLARIVPALSMAAIKANLQGDSKCLLASLSALWNLGSHSMENKKAMCETPNFLLLIISLLDCAPAHTTRVENASGILKYACAYIITKPTLLQQLHSAKLIRHLLNLLNSSSFTIVINSLNALCQLAQHDPYTQMKLTKSQPR
;
A
#
# COMPACT_ATOMS: atom_id res chain seq x y z
N MET A 1 -10.86 25.17 22.84
CA MET A 1 -9.87 24.43 23.64
C MET A 1 -9.01 23.64 22.66
N SER A 2 -7.77 24.08 22.49
CA SER A 2 -6.80 23.52 21.55
C SER A 2 -6.26 22.22 22.14
N CYS A 3 -6.61 21.08 21.55
CA CYS A 3 -5.97 19.81 21.87
C CYS A 3 -4.64 19.77 21.13
N GLY A 4 -3.57 20.18 21.81
CA GLY A 4 -2.20 19.93 21.35
C GLY A 4 -1.97 18.43 21.25
N HIS A 5 -1.67 17.95 20.06
CA HIS A 5 -1.00 16.67 19.91
C HIS A 5 0.41 16.79 20.51
N PRO A 6 0.87 15.81 21.30
CA PRO A 6 2.29 15.73 21.59
C PRO A 6 2.97 15.37 20.27
N GLU A 7 3.67 16.34 19.68
CA GLU A 7 4.73 16.03 18.73
C GLU A 7 5.77 15.22 19.50
N ASP A 8 5.69 13.90 19.36
CA ASP A 8 6.78 13.02 19.77
C ASP A 8 7.99 13.47 18.93
N PRO A 9 9.05 14.05 19.53
CA PRO A 9 10.21 14.45 18.76
C PRO A 9 10.74 13.17 18.13
N ALA A 10 10.69 13.08 16.81
CA ALA A 10 11.32 12.00 16.07
C ALA A 10 12.73 11.86 16.63
N MET A 11 12.98 10.80 17.41
CA MET A 11 14.32 10.45 17.85
C MET A 11 15.07 10.09 16.58
N LEU A 12 15.66 11.12 15.96
CA LEU A 12 16.56 10.99 14.84
C LEU A 12 17.60 9.97 15.28
N ALA A 13 17.66 8.84 14.57
CA ALA A 13 18.70 7.84 14.79
C ALA A 13 20.07 8.56 14.88
N PRO A 14 20.95 8.16 15.82
CA PRO A 14 22.25 8.79 16.02
C PRO A 14 23.04 8.87 14.70
N GLU A 15 23.96 9.84 14.62
CA GLU A 15 24.76 10.03 13.41
C GLU A 15 25.48 8.73 13.06
N PRO A 16 25.34 8.20 11.83
CA PRO A 16 26.14 7.06 11.45
C PRO A 16 27.60 7.53 11.42
N THR A 17 28.44 6.86 12.19
CA THR A 17 29.86 7.17 12.32
C THR A 17 30.66 6.44 11.24
N SER A 18 31.92 6.84 11.04
CA SER A 18 32.86 6.04 10.23
C SER A 18 33.04 4.63 10.79
N SER A 19 32.87 4.45 12.10
CA SER A 19 32.84 3.14 12.74
C SER A 19 31.64 2.31 12.29
N ASP A 20 30.46 2.93 12.09
CA ASP A 20 29.27 2.22 11.62
C ASP A 20 29.43 1.73 10.18
N LEU A 21 30.07 2.53 9.32
CA LEU A 21 30.43 2.10 7.96
C LEU A 21 31.42 0.93 7.99
N SER A 22 32.47 1.01 8.81
CA SER A 22 33.43 -0.09 8.93
C SER A 22 32.78 -1.37 9.48
N ASN A 23 31.88 -1.24 10.45
CA ASN A 23 31.11 -2.38 10.98
C ASN A 23 30.22 -3.02 9.90
N LEU A 24 29.57 -2.20 9.08
CA LEU A 24 28.75 -2.67 7.96
C LEU A 24 29.60 -3.43 6.92
N GLU A 25 30.73 -2.85 6.50
CA GLU A 25 31.66 -3.48 5.56
C GLU A 25 32.20 -4.81 6.10
N ASN A 26 32.59 -4.84 7.38
CA ASN A 26 33.04 -6.05 8.06
C ASN A 26 31.94 -7.13 8.11
N ALA A 27 30.67 -6.75 8.34
CA ALA A 27 29.55 -7.69 8.31
C ALA A 27 29.37 -8.30 6.91
N PHE A 28 29.44 -7.49 5.85
CA PHE A 28 29.37 -7.99 4.47
C PHE A 28 30.53 -8.93 4.12
N LEU A 29 31.75 -8.64 4.61
CA LEU A 29 32.90 -9.54 4.43
C LEU A 29 32.68 -10.89 5.14
N GLN A 30 32.17 -10.89 6.37
CA GLN A 30 31.85 -12.12 7.09
C GLN A 30 30.78 -12.95 6.37
N ILE A 31 29.72 -12.31 5.87
CA ILE A 31 28.66 -12.98 5.11
C ILE A 31 29.25 -13.55 3.80
N LYS A 32 30.10 -12.80 3.11
CA LYS A 32 30.81 -13.26 1.89
C LYS A 32 31.64 -14.51 2.17
N ASP A 33 32.34 -14.56 3.29
CA ASP A 33 33.17 -15.72 3.67
C ASP A 33 32.34 -16.94 4.08
N ILE A 34 31.13 -16.75 4.60
CA ILE A 34 30.17 -17.84 4.81
C ILE A 34 29.66 -18.36 3.47
N ILE A 35 29.27 -17.47 2.55
CA ILE A 35 28.73 -17.82 1.23
C ILE A 35 29.75 -18.60 0.40
N LYS A 36 31.04 -18.25 0.45
CA LYS A 36 32.12 -18.99 -0.24
C LYS A 36 32.23 -20.47 0.15
N ARG A 37 31.63 -20.89 1.28
CA ARG A 37 31.62 -22.29 1.73
C ARG A 37 30.51 -23.11 1.05
N VAL A 38 29.62 -22.47 0.28
CA VAL A 38 28.57 -23.14 -0.48
C VAL A 38 29.18 -23.92 -1.64
N THR A 39 28.88 -25.21 -1.73
CA THR A 39 29.46 -26.12 -2.73
C THR A 39 28.70 -26.12 -4.06
N ASP A 40 27.43 -25.73 -4.06
CA ASP A 40 26.62 -25.60 -5.27
C ASP A 40 26.96 -24.29 -5.99
N GLY A 41 27.50 -24.38 -7.20
CA GLY A 41 27.97 -23.22 -7.97
C GLY A 41 26.86 -22.24 -8.34
N LEU A 42 25.70 -22.73 -8.76
CA LEU A 42 24.58 -21.85 -9.15
C LEU A 42 24.01 -21.09 -7.95
N ARG A 43 23.95 -21.76 -6.80
CA ARG A 43 23.53 -21.16 -5.53
C ARG A 43 24.57 -20.17 -5.00
N LEU A 44 25.85 -20.49 -5.14
CA LEU A 44 26.96 -19.58 -4.82
C LEU A 44 26.85 -18.29 -5.64
N ASP A 45 26.68 -18.39 -6.95
CA ASP A 45 26.55 -17.23 -7.84
C ASP A 45 25.34 -16.37 -7.45
N SER A 46 24.19 -17.01 -7.19
CA SER A 46 22.97 -16.31 -6.77
C SER A 46 23.17 -15.58 -5.43
N PHE A 47 23.82 -16.21 -4.46
CA PHE A 47 24.12 -15.58 -3.17
C PHE A 47 25.10 -14.42 -3.28
N MET A 48 26.15 -14.57 -4.08
CA MET A 48 27.13 -13.51 -4.31
C MET A 48 26.51 -12.33 -5.06
N HIS A 49 25.61 -12.60 -6.00
CA HIS A 49 24.83 -11.59 -6.70
C HIS A 49 23.97 -10.77 -5.72
N ILE A 50 23.10 -11.42 -4.95
CA ILE A 50 22.21 -10.75 -3.99
C ILE A 50 23.02 -10.00 -2.92
N LEU A 51 24.12 -10.57 -2.43
CA LEU A 51 25.00 -9.90 -1.46
C LEU A 51 25.55 -8.58 -2.00
N SER A 52 25.97 -8.57 -3.27
CA SER A 52 26.48 -7.37 -3.95
C SER A 52 25.41 -6.28 -4.04
N LEU A 53 24.18 -6.64 -4.42
CA LEU A 53 23.06 -5.70 -4.53
C LEU A 53 22.63 -5.17 -3.15
N ALA A 54 22.54 -6.05 -2.15
CA ALA A 54 22.23 -5.67 -0.78
C ALA A 54 23.28 -4.68 -0.22
N SER A 55 24.56 -4.94 -0.46
CA SER A 55 25.65 -4.05 -0.04
C SER A 55 25.51 -2.64 -0.63
N LYS A 56 25.12 -2.52 -1.90
CA LYS A 56 24.86 -1.22 -2.55
C LYS A 56 23.72 -0.48 -1.86
N ILE A 57 22.60 -1.15 -1.59
CA ILE A 57 21.45 -0.51 -0.92
C ILE A 57 21.82 -0.04 0.49
N HIS A 58 22.50 -0.88 1.27
CA HIS A 58 22.94 -0.51 2.62
C HIS A 58 23.90 0.70 2.61
N HIS A 59 24.86 0.71 1.69
CA HIS A 59 25.77 1.85 1.54
C HIS A 59 25.00 3.13 1.16
N SER A 60 24.02 3.02 0.27
CA SER A 60 23.17 4.15 -0.10
C SER A 60 22.33 4.69 1.07
N ILE A 61 21.79 3.82 1.92
CA ILE A 61 21.10 4.23 3.16
C ILE A 61 22.06 5.01 4.07
N TYR A 62 23.29 4.52 4.25
CA TYR A 62 24.32 5.24 5.01
C TYR A 62 24.57 6.64 4.42
N CYS A 63 24.75 6.75 3.10
CA CYS A 63 24.96 8.04 2.42
C CYS A 63 23.77 8.99 2.57
N LEU A 64 22.54 8.50 2.48
CA LEU A 64 21.33 9.32 2.69
C LEU A 64 21.26 9.87 4.12
N ARG A 65 21.60 9.06 5.12
CA ARG A 65 21.63 9.51 6.52
C ARG A 65 22.67 10.61 6.75
N GLN A 66 23.84 10.51 6.10
CA GLN A 66 24.85 11.56 6.11
C GLN A 66 24.34 12.85 5.45
N TYR A 67 23.70 12.73 4.29
CA TYR A 67 23.11 13.87 3.56
C TYR A 67 22.12 14.67 4.40
N LYS A 68 21.24 13.98 5.14
CA LYS A 68 20.17 14.63 5.93
C LYS A 68 20.74 15.69 6.89
N ARG A 69 21.95 15.44 7.41
CA ARG A 69 22.63 16.31 8.38
C ARG A 69 23.65 17.26 7.75
N ASN A 70 24.22 16.91 6.59
CA ASN A 70 25.13 17.79 5.86
C ASN A 70 24.66 18.13 4.42
N PRO A 71 23.76 19.13 4.28
CA PRO A 71 23.26 19.64 3.00
C PRO A 71 24.28 20.22 2.02
N SER A 72 25.58 20.28 2.32
CA SER A 72 26.58 20.73 1.33
C SER A 72 27.04 19.61 0.39
N LEU A 73 26.78 18.34 0.73
CA LEU A 73 27.16 17.16 -0.06
C LEU A 73 26.13 16.77 -1.14
N LYS A 74 25.12 17.62 -1.40
CA LYS A 74 23.87 17.21 -2.05
C LYS A 74 23.93 16.90 -3.55
N ASN A 75 24.97 17.32 -4.28
CA ASN A 75 24.95 17.22 -5.75
C ASN A 75 25.79 16.05 -6.28
N GLU A 76 27.02 15.88 -5.81
CA GLU A 76 27.88 14.76 -6.26
C GLU A 76 27.35 13.42 -5.75
N THR A 77 27.01 13.32 -4.45
CA THR A 77 26.53 12.08 -3.83
C THR A 77 25.10 11.71 -4.26
N PHE A 78 24.30 12.66 -4.76
CA PHE A 78 22.95 12.37 -5.26
C PHE A 78 22.99 11.56 -6.56
N ASN A 79 23.85 11.93 -7.50
CA ASN A 79 23.97 11.18 -8.75
C ASN A 79 24.47 9.75 -8.50
N ASP A 80 25.44 9.60 -7.59
CA ASP A 80 25.93 8.29 -7.16
C ASP A 80 24.85 7.46 -6.49
N TYR A 81 24.05 8.07 -5.60
CA TYR A 81 22.88 7.43 -5.00
C TYR A 81 21.89 6.94 -6.07
N VAL A 82 21.49 7.82 -6.98
CA VAL A 82 20.49 7.50 -8.01
C VAL A 82 20.98 6.35 -8.89
N ILE A 83 22.22 6.40 -9.36
CA ILE A 83 22.77 5.37 -10.24
C ILE A 83 22.87 4.01 -9.50
N GLN A 84 23.49 3.99 -8.32
CA GLN A 84 23.75 2.74 -7.60
C GLN A 84 22.46 2.08 -7.13
N VAL A 85 21.53 2.86 -6.56
CA VAL A 85 20.26 2.34 -6.04
C VAL A 85 19.34 1.90 -7.15
N LYS A 86 19.24 2.68 -8.23
CA LYS A 86 18.36 2.31 -9.35
C LYS A 86 18.81 0.99 -9.98
N ILE A 87 20.11 0.82 -10.26
CA ILE A 87 20.64 -0.43 -10.80
C ILE A 87 20.35 -1.59 -9.84
N ALA A 88 20.63 -1.42 -8.54
CA ALA A 88 20.41 -2.48 -7.56
C ALA A 88 18.92 -2.88 -7.45
N LEU A 89 18.01 -1.89 -7.38
CA LEU A 89 16.58 -2.15 -7.30
C LEU A 89 16.00 -2.73 -8.59
N ASP A 90 16.47 -2.31 -9.77
CA ASP A 90 16.03 -2.86 -11.05
C ASP A 90 16.42 -4.34 -11.18
N GLU A 91 17.64 -4.70 -10.76
CA GLU A 91 18.11 -6.08 -10.76
C GLU A 91 17.34 -6.96 -9.77
N LEU A 92 17.18 -6.51 -8.53
CA LEU A 92 16.36 -7.21 -7.53
C LEU A 92 14.90 -7.33 -7.96
N LEU A 93 14.31 -6.26 -8.51
CA LEU A 93 12.93 -6.32 -8.98
C LEU A 93 12.77 -7.37 -10.07
N ARG A 94 13.69 -7.44 -11.04
CA ARG A 94 13.68 -8.46 -12.09
C ARG A 94 13.78 -9.87 -11.49
N ASP A 95 14.66 -10.08 -10.53
CA ASP A 95 14.87 -11.38 -9.90
C ASP A 95 13.68 -11.80 -9.00
N SER A 96 13.01 -10.85 -8.35
CA SER A 96 11.88 -11.10 -7.45
C SER A 96 10.64 -11.72 -8.11
N TYR A 97 10.57 -11.73 -9.45
CA TYR A 97 9.53 -12.46 -10.19
C TYR A 97 9.72 -13.97 -10.14
N GLU A 98 10.93 -14.46 -9.87
CA GLU A 98 11.23 -15.87 -9.69
C GLU A 98 11.10 -16.27 -8.21
N ASP A 99 10.32 -17.32 -7.93
CA ASP A 99 9.99 -17.73 -6.56
C ASP A 99 11.22 -18.06 -5.70
N GLU A 100 12.21 -18.76 -6.25
CA GLU A 100 13.42 -19.12 -5.52
C GLU A 100 14.31 -17.91 -5.23
N LYS A 101 14.55 -17.05 -6.22
CA LYS A 101 15.33 -15.82 -6.03
C LYS A 101 14.66 -14.90 -5.02
N ARG A 102 13.32 -14.75 -5.11
CA ARG A 102 12.54 -13.97 -4.13
C ARG A 102 12.69 -14.49 -2.71
N LYS A 103 12.73 -15.81 -2.49
CA LYS A 103 13.00 -16.39 -1.15
C LYS A 103 14.41 -16.02 -0.68
N LEU A 104 15.40 -16.04 -1.56
CA LEU A 104 16.75 -15.63 -1.21
C LEU A 104 16.81 -14.15 -0.83
N GLU A 105 16.19 -13.26 -1.59
CA GLU A 105 16.11 -11.84 -1.25
C GLU A 105 15.52 -11.61 0.14
N VAL A 106 14.45 -12.35 0.48
CA VAL A 106 13.87 -12.32 1.83
C VAL A 106 14.85 -12.81 2.90
N ILE A 107 15.61 -13.88 2.64
CA ILE A 107 16.63 -14.41 3.57
C ILE A 107 17.76 -13.41 3.81
N PHE A 108 18.14 -12.64 2.78
CA PHE A 108 19.13 -11.57 2.88
C PHE A 108 18.61 -10.31 3.60
N GLY A 109 17.37 -10.31 4.10
CA GLY A 109 16.81 -9.21 4.87
C GLY A 109 16.33 -8.03 4.01
N LEU A 110 16.17 -8.22 2.70
CA LEU A 110 15.86 -7.11 1.79
C LEU A 110 14.49 -6.46 2.03
N VAL A 111 13.56 -7.13 2.72
CA VAL A 111 12.25 -6.54 3.04
C VAL A 111 12.43 -5.30 3.93
N GLU A 112 13.17 -5.44 5.02
CA GLU A 112 13.43 -4.36 5.97
C GLU A 112 14.37 -3.30 5.39
N VAL A 113 15.40 -3.73 4.66
CA VAL A 113 16.40 -2.84 4.09
C VAL A 113 15.79 -1.94 3.01
N VAL A 114 14.92 -2.47 2.15
CA VAL A 114 14.22 -1.67 1.13
C VAL A 114 13.17 -0.75 1.77
N ALA A 115 12.57 -1.15 2.90
CA ALA A 115 11.70 -0.27 3.68
C ALA A 115 12.47 0.90 4.31
N GLU A 116 13.65 0.63 4.86
CA GLU A 116 14.57 1.62 5.41
C GLU A 116 15.05 2.61 4.35
N LEU A 117 15.40 2.10 3.16
CA LEU A 117 15.75 2.91 2.01
C LEU A 117 14.64 3.89 1.65
N LEU A 118 13.37 3.45 1.62
CA LEU A 118 12.25 4.33 1.34
C LEU A 118 12.18 5.49 2.33
N ILE A 119 12.28 5.18 3.63
CA ILE A 119 12.18 6.17 4.71
C ILE A 119 13.35 7.15 4.60
N ALA A 120 14.57 6.65 4.42
CA ALA A 120 15.77 7.48 4.28
C ALA A 120 15.71 8.38 3.04
N ASP A 121 15.23 7.87 1.90
CA ASP A 121 15.05 8.64 0.66
C ASP A 121 14.06 9.79 0.86
N ILE A 122 12.95 9.49 1.52
CA ILE A 122 11.91 10.45 1.85
C ILE A 122 12.36 11.52 2.85
N ASP A 123 13.16 11.13 3.83
CA ASP A 123 13.69 12.02 4.86
C ASP A 123 14.63 13.07 4.28
N VAL A 124 15.27 12.74 3.17
CA VAL A 124 16.31 13.52 2.51
C VAL A 124 15.72 14.36 1.37
N PHE A 125 14.89 13.75 0.54
CA PHE A 125 14.35 14.40 -0.66
C PHE A 125 12.90 14.85 -0.50
N GLU A 126 12.19 14.48 0.56
CA GLU A 126 10.78 14.81 0.77
C GLU A 126 9.87 14.34 -0.39
N LEU A 127 8.57 14.65 -0.33
CA LEU A 127 7.61 14.24 -1.37
C LEU A 127 7.40 15.29 -2.47
N ASN A 128 7.90 16.52 -2.28
CA ASN A 128 7.82 17.63 -3.24
C ASN A 128 9.13 18.46 -3.33
N PRO A 129 10.30 17.84 -3.60
CA PRO A 129 11.54 18.57 -3.86
C PRO A 129 11.58 19.20 -5.26
N ASP A 130 12.68 19.89 -5.53
CA ASP A 130 13.16 20.32 -6.85
C ASP A 130 12.67 19.40 -8.00
N PRO A 131 11.95 19.94 -9.00
CA PRO A 131 11.37 19.16 -10.10
C PRO A 131 12.34 18.22 -10.82
N LEU A 132 13.63 18.59 -10.95
CA LEU A 132 14.62 17.77 -11.66
C LEU A 132 14.99 16.52 -10.85
N LYS A 133 15.22 16.67 -9.55
CA LYS A 133 15.58 15.57 -8.65
C LYS A 133 14.38 14.69 -8.30
N TYR A 134 13.18 15.27 -8.38
CA TYR A 134 11.95 14.61 -8.00
C TYR A 134 11.59 13.42 -8.89
N GLU A 135 11.79 13.51 -10.21
CA GLU A 135 11.41 12.42 -11.12
C GLU A 135 12.32 11.18 -10.96
N GLU A 136 13.58 11.38 -10.62
CA GLU A 136 14.51 10.30 -10.29
C GLU A 136 14.15 9.64 -8.96
N ALA A 137 13.90 10.43 -7.91
CA ALA A 137 13.43 9.91 -6.63
C ALA A 137 12.09 9.17 -6.76
N LYS A 138 11.16 9.68 -7.58
CA LYS A 138 9.92 8.96 -7.93
C LYS A 138 10.19 7.62 -8.58
N THR A 139 11.14 7.55 -9.51
CA THR A 139 11.50 6.30 -10.19
C THR A 139 11.99 5.28 -9.18
N ILE A 140 12.89 5.67 -8.28
CA ILE A 140 13.37 4.82 -7.18
C ILE A 140 12.19 4.36 -6.30
N ARG A 141 11.31 5.28 -5.88
CA ARG A 141 10.12 4.95 -5.06
C ARG A 141 9.15 4.00 -5.75
N LYS A 142 9.04 4.00 -7.07
CA LYS A 142 8.26 3.02 -7.84
C LYS A 142 8.92 1.63 -7.78
N LEU A 143 10.24 1.57 -7.97
CA LEU A 143 11.00 0.31 -7.89
C LEU A 143 10.89 -0.30 -6.50
N ILE A 144 11.05 0.51 -5.45
CA ILE A 144 10.83 0.12 -4.06
C ILE A 144 9.44 -0.49 -3.87
N ALA A 145 8.38 0.21 -4.30
CA ALA A 145 7.01 -0.26 -4.14
C ALA A 145 6.77 -1.60 -4.86
N ASN A 146 7.26 -1.74 -6.09
CA ASN A 146 7.11 -2.96 -6.88
C ASN A 146 7.90 -4.13 -6.27
N LEU A 147 9.15 -3.90 -5.86
CA LEU A 147 9.98 -4.92 -5.23
C LEU A 147 9.34 -5.39 -3.93
N LEU A 148 8.95 -4.49 -3.04
CA LEU A 148 8.25 -4.84 -1.80
C LEU A 148 6.93 -5.57 -2.08
N THR A 149 6.19 -5.19 -3.12
CA THR A 149 4.95 -5.87 -3.52
C THR A 149 5.19 -7.34 -3.83
N ASN A 150 6.30 -7.65 -4.53
CA ASN A 150 6.73 -9.00 -4.81
C ASN A 150 7.19 -9.71 -3.52
N LEU A 151 8.11 -9.11 -2.75
CA LEU A 151 8.69 -9.72 -1.55
C LEU A 151 7.67 -10.09 -0.45
N VAL A 152 6.51 -9.42 -0.41
CA VAL A 152 5.42 -9.73 0.54
C VAL A 152 4.34 -10.64 -0.04
N PHE A 153 4.40 -10.95 -1.34
CA PHE A 153 3.43 -11.82 -2.00
C PHE A 153 3.51 -13.25 -1.45
N GLY A 154 2.41 -13.75 -0.88
CA GLY A 154 2.34 -15.08 -0.27
C GLY A 154 3.20 -15.28 0.99
N ASN A 155 3.91 -14.26 1.47
CA ASN A 155 4.84 -14.39 2.60
C ASN A 155 4.35 -13.64 3.84
N ALA A 156 3.70 -14.35 4.77
CA ALA A 156 3.14 -13.78 5.99
C ALA A 156 4.21 -13.12 6.90
N GLN A 157 5.43 -13.66 6.93
CA GLN A 157 6.50 -13.11 7.77
C GLN A 157 6.99 -11.79 7.20
N SER A 158 7.23 -11.70 5.88
CA SER A 158 7.60 -10.45 5.21
C SER A 158 6.53 -9.36 5.41
N LYS A 159 5.24 -9.71 5.29
CA LYS A 159 4.14 -8.77 5.57
C LYS A 159 4.21 -8.22 7.00
N ARG A 160 4.41 -9.10 8.00
CA ARG A 160 4.50 -8.71 9.40
C ARG A 160 5.70 -7.80 9.66
N ARG A 161 6.89 -8.18 9.16
CA ARG A 161 8.11 -7.38 9.32
C ARG A 161 7.94 -5.99 8.71
N LEU A 162 7.36 -5.90 7.52
CA LEU A 162 7.11 -4.62 6.85
C LEU A 162 6.06 -3.74 7.56
N CYS A 163 4.93 -4.32 8.00
CA CYS A 163 3.90 -3.57 8.71
C CYS A 163 4.35 -3.06 10.09
N ASN A 164 5.31 -3.76 10.71
CA ASN A 164 5.87 -3.41 12.02
C ASN A 164 7.18 -2.61 11.91
N TYR A 165 7.72 -2.40 10.70
CA TYR A 165 8.90 -1.59 10.50
C TYR A 165 8.56 -0.12 10.81
N SER A 166 9.26 0.46 11.79
CA SER A 166 8.97 1.81 12.29
C SER A 166 9.05 2.84 11.15
N GLY A 167 8.08 3.75 11.08
CA GLY A 167 8.02 4.78 10.04
C GLY A 167 7.47 4.32 8.68
N PHE A 168 7.49 3.03 8.35
CA PHE A 168 7.13 2.56 7.00
C PHE A 168 5.67 2.87 6.62
N ILE A 169 4.70 2.40 7.42
CA ILE A 169 3.27 2.65 7.16
C ILE A 169 2.93 4.16 7.17
N PRO A 170 3.41 4.98 8.13
CA PRO A 170 3.29 6.44 8.03
C PRO A 170 3.77 7.03 6.70
N GLU A 171 4.96 6.64 6.22
CA GLU A 171 5.49 7.17 4.97
C GLU A 171 4.70 6.71 3.75
N VAL A 172 4.27 5.44 3.71
CA VAL A 172 3.36 4.96 2.66
C VAL A 172 2.05 5.74 2.65
N THR A 173 1.51 6.05 3.83
CA THR A 173 0.31 6.89 3.95
C THR A 173 0.55 8.26 3.32
N ARG A 174 1.67 8.91 3.67
CA ARG A 174 2.04 10.23 3.17
C ARG A 174 2.24 10.24 1.64
N ILE A 175 2.84 9.19 1.07
CA ILE A 175 2.98 9.01 -0.38
C ILE A 175 1.60 8.94 -1.05
N ILE A 176 0.68 8.13 -0.53
CA ILE A 176 -0.67 7.98 -1.09
C ILE A 176 -1.41 9.32 -1.09
N GLU A 177 -1.26 10.13 -0.04
CA GLU A 177 -1.93 11.43 0.10
C GLU A 177 -1.37 12.51 -0.83
N LYS A 178 -0.03 12.58 -0.92
CA LYS A 178 0.69 13.72 -1.49
C LYS A 178 1.31 13.46 -2.86
N SER A 179 1.39 12.21 -3.32
CA SER A 179 2.05 11.86 -4.58
C SER A 179 1.15 10.97 -5.47
N PRO A 180 0.15 11.55 -6.16
CA PRO A 180 -0.80 10.78 -6.99
C PRO A 180 -0.14 9.82 -7.98
N GLY A 181 0.97 10.22 -8.62
CA GLY A 181 1.70 9.38 -9.56
C GLY A 181 2.43 8.17 -8.94
N LEU A 182 2.50 8.10 -7.61
CA LEU A 182 3.02 6.97 -6.84
C LEU A 182 1.90 6.15 -6.17
N SER A 183 0.74 6.77 -5.89
CA SER A 183 -0.35 6.17 -5.14
C SER A 183 -0.79 4.81 -5.69
N VAL A 184 -0.78 4.61 -7.02
CA VAL A 184 -1.13 3.32 -7.66
C VAL A 184 -0.22 2.16 -7.21
N PHE A 185 1.09 2.40 -7.09
CA PHE A 185 2.07 1.36 -6.74
C PHE A 185 1.97 1.02 -5.26
N TYR A 186 1.84 2.03 -4.41
CA TYR A 186 1.70 1.82 -2.97
C TYR A 186 0.34 1.24 -2.59
N ALA A 187 -0.73 1.58 -3.30
CA ALA A 187 -2.02 0.91 -3.13
C ALA A 187 -1.94 -0.59 -3.46
N ALA A 188 -1.18 -0.98 -4.50
CA ALA A 188 -0.94 -2.38 -4.82
C ALA A 188 -0.16 -3.11 -3.70
N LEU A 189 0.86 -2.46 -3.13
CA LEU A 189 1.58 -2.99 -1.96
C LEU A 189 0.64 -3.18 -0.76
N ILE A 190 -0.20 -2.18 -0.44
CA ILE A 190 -1.16 -2.26 0.66
C ILE A 190 -2.21 -3.35 0.42
N ARG A 191 -2.64 -3.59 -0.82
CA ARG A 191 -3.52 -4.72 -1.15
C ARG A 191 -2.88 -6.05 -0.73
N ASN A 192 -1.59 -6.27 -1.00
CA ASN A 192 -0.91 -7.50 -0.61
C ASN A 192 -0.71 -7.61 0.91
N LEU A 193 -0.34 -6.51 1.57
CA LEU A 193 -0.18 -6.46 3.03
C LEU A 193 -1.49 -6.72 3.78
N SER A 194 -2.60 -6.17 3.27
CA SER A 194 -3.93 -6.30 3.89
C SER A 194 -4.58 -7.67 3.68
N TRP A 195 -4.11 -8.46 2.70
CA TRP A 195 -4.61 -9.81 2.48
C TRP A 195 -4.10 -10.77 3.55
N GLN A 196 -5.03 -11.43 4.27
CA GLN A 196 -4.73 -12.35 5.38
C GLN A 196 -3.82 -11.72 6.46
N ALA A 197 -4.04 -10.44 6.75
CA ALA A 197 -3.35 -9.72 7.82
C ALA A 197 -3.70 -10.30 9.21
N ASP A 198 -2.70 -10.41 10.08
CA ASP A 198 -2.88 -10.69 11.51
C ASP A 198 -3.30 -9.43 12.28
N ASN A 199 -3.59 -9.56 13.57
CA ASN A 199 -4.11 -8.46 14.37
C ASN A 199 -3.15 -7.26 14.46
N SER A 200 -1.83 -7.50 14.57
CA SER A 200 -0.82 -6.45 14.60
C SER A 200 -0.81 -5.68 13.28
N MET A 201 -0.83 -6.40 12.15
CA MET A 201 -0.88 -5.80 10.82
C MET A 201 -2.16 -4.99 10.60
N LYS A 202 -3.32 -5.52 11.01
CA LYS A 202 -4.62 -4.81 10.90
C LYS A 202 -4.59 -3.46 11.62
N ILE A 203 -4.06 -3.41 12.84
CA ILE A 203 -3.92 -2.18 13.63
C ILE A 203 -3.00 -1.19 12.91
N SER A 204 -1.85 -1.66 12.42
CA SER A 204 -0.90 -0.80 11.70
C SER A 204 -1.53 -0.20 10.44
N LEU A 205 -2.19 -1.03 9.62
CA LEU A 205 -2.78 -0.65 8.33
C LEU A 205 -4.04 0.22 8.43
N ALA A 206 -4.74 0.24 9.57
CA ALA A 206 -5.98 1.00 9.75
C ALA A 206 -5.83 2.50 9.41
N ARG A 207 -4.67 3.08 9.71
CA ARG A 207 -4.38 4.51 9.46
C ARG A 207 -4.35 4.90 7.97
N ILE A 208 -4.16 3.94 7.07
CA ILE A 208 -4.06 4.18 5.63
C ILE A 208 -5.44 4.38 4.99
N VAL A 209 -6.52 3.91 5.63
CA VAL A 209 -7.86 3.87 5.04
C VAL A 209 -8.34 5.24 4.53
N PRO A 210 -8.26 6.35 5.30
CA PRO A 210 -8.68 7.67 4.80
C PRO A 210 -7.87 8.12 3.59
N ALA A 211 -6.55 7.91 3.59
CA ALA A 211 -5.66 8.27 2.48
C ALA A 211 -6.04 7.53 1.19
N LEU A 212 -6.29 6.22 1.27
CA LEU A 212 -6.73 5.42 0.13
C LEU A 212 -8.12 5.81 -0.37
N SER A 213 -9.07 6.10 0.54
CA SER A 213 -10.41 6.57 0.16
C SER A 213 -10.34 7.89 -0.60
N MET A 214 -9.51 8.84 -0.13
CA MET A 214 -9.27 10.10 -0.84
C MET A 214 -8.52 9.91 -2.15
N ALA A 215 -7.54 9.00 -2.20
CA ALA A 215 -6.82 8.67 -3.44
C ALA A 215 -7.75 8.09 -4.51
N ALA A 216 -8.70 7.21 -4.12
CA ALA A 216 -9.71 6.67 -5.02
C ALA A 216 -10.61 7.79 -5.61
N ILE A 217 -11.05 8.74 -4.77
CA ILE A 217 -11.85 9.89 -5.23
C ILE A 217 -11.07 10.73 -6.23
N LYS A 218 -9.82 11.10 -5.90
CA LYS A 218 -8.95 11.89 -6.78
C LYS A 218 -8.72 11.17 -8.11
N ALA A 219 -8.39 9.87 -8.07
CA ALA A 219 -8.15 9.07 -9.26
C ALA A 219 -9.38 9.01 -10.17
N ASN A 220 -10.59 8.85 -9.61
CA ASN A 220 -11.83 8.87 -10.38
C ASN A 220 -12.07 10.22 -11.06
N LEU A 221 -11.87 11.33 -10.34
CA LEU A 221 -12.04 12.69 -10.89
C LEU A 221 -11.03 12.99 -12.01
N GLN A 222 -9.84 12.39 -11.95
CA GLN A 222 -8.77 12.55 -12.93
C GLN A 222 -8.82 11.54 -14.09
N GLY A 223 -9.74 10.57 -14.04
CA GLY A 223 -9.81 9.49 -15.05
C GLY A 223 -8.69 8.45 -14.94
N ASP A 224 -7.95 8.39 -13.82
CA ASP A 224 -6.91 7.40 -13.57
C ASP A 224 -7.53 6.07 -13.10
N SER A 225 -7.93 5.25 -14.07
CA SER A 225 -8.54 3.95 -13.82
C SER A 225 -7.63 2.97 -13.09
N LYS A 226 -6.30 3.07 -13.28
CA LYS A 226 -5.33 2.16 -12.65
C LYS A 226 -5.20 2.48 -11.16
N CYS A 227 -4.99 3.75 -10.82
CA CYS A 227 -4.92 4.17 -9.42
C CYS A 227 -6.25 3.94 -8.69
N LEU A 228 -7.38 4.20 -9.36
CA LEU A 228 -8.70 3.91 -8.80
C LEU A 228 -8.82 2.41 -8.46
N LEU A 229 -8.53 1.53 -9.41
CA LEU A 229 -8.67 0.08 -9.19
C LEU A 229 -7.73 -0.44 -8.10
N ALA A 230 -6.47 0.01 -8.08
CA ALA A 230 -5.51 -0.39 -7.05
C ALA A 230 -5.98 0.05 -5.65
N SER A 231 -6.49 1.28 -5.54
CA SER A 231 -7.01 1.82 -4.27
C SER A 231 -8.25 1.05 -3.79
N LEU A 232 -9.21 0.78 -4.69
CA LEU A 232 -10.40 0.00 -4.35
C LEU A 232 -10.05 -1.44 -3.92
N SER A 233 -9.06 -2.05 -4.57
CA SER A 233 -8.60 -3.41 -4.22
C SER A 233 -8.01 -3.48 -2.83
N ALA A 234 -7.22 -2.48 -2.42
CA ALA A 234 -6.71 -2.38 -1.07
C ALA A 234 -7.84 -2.12 -0.05
N LEU A 235 -8.75 -1.19 -0.36
CA LEU A 235 -9.87 -0.83 0.51
C LEU A 235 -10.85 -2.00 0.72
N TRP A 236 -11.06 -2.85 -0.28
CA TRP A 236 -11.91 -4.03 -0.12
C TRP A 236 -11.35 -4.97 0.95
N ASN A 237 -10.04 -5.25 0.93
CA ASN A 237 -9.39 -6.05 1.97
C ASN A 237 -9.48 -5.37 3.34
N LEU A 238 -9.13 -4.07 3.42
CA LEU A 238 -9.13 -3.30 4.67
C LEU A 238 -10.53 -3.18 5.30
N GLY A 239 -11.60 -3.14 4.49
CA GLY A 239 -12.98 -3.09 4.97
C GLY A 239 -13.39 -4.32 5.79
N SER A 240 -12.74 -5.47 5.56
CA SER A 240 -12.98 -6.69 6.32
C SER A 240 -12.32 -6.68 7.72
N HIS A 241 -11.37 -5.78 7.98
CA HIS A 241 -10.47 -5.90 9.14
C HIS A 241 -11.10 -5.46 10.46
N SER A 242 -11.79 -4.32 10.50
CA SER A 242 -12.28 -3.71 11.74
C SER A 242 -13.51 -2.84 11.51
N MET A 243 -14.13 -2.38 12.60
CA MET A 243 -15.25 -1.44 12.53
C MET A 243 -14.75 -0.02 12.23
N GLU A 244 -13.58 0.31 12.76
CA GLU A 244 -12.89 1.58 12.60
C GLU A 244 -12.55 1.83 11.12
N ASN A 245 -12.13 0.80 10.39
CA ASN A 245 -11.88 0.91 8.95
C ASN A 245 -13.17 1.19 8.17
N LYS A 246 -14.28 0.50 8.52
CA LYS A 246 -15.58 0.74 7.90
C LYS A 246 -16.06 2.17 8.14
N LYS A 247 -15.92 2.64 9.39
CA LYS A 247 -16.19 4.03 9.78
C LYS A 247 -15.36 5.02 8.97
N ALA A 248 -14.04 4.84 8.93
CA ALA A 248 -13.12 5.72 8.21
C ALA A 248 -13.46 5.85 6.72
N MET A 249 -13.80 4.74 6.05
CA MET A 249 -14.28 4.78 4.66
C MET A 249 -15.59 5.56 4.52
N CYS A 250 -16.58 5.26 5.37
CA CYS A 250 -17.92 5.84 5.27
C CYS A 250 -17.95 7.34 5.59
N GLU A 251 -17.09 7.78 6.52
CA GLU A 251 -16.98 9.18 6.93
C GLU A 251 -16.04 10.00 6.05
N THR A 252 -15.28 9.35 5.16
CA THR A 252 -14.50 10.08 4.15
C THR A 252 -15.46 10.79 3.19
N PRO A 253 -15.40 12.13 3.08
CA PRO A 253 -16.32 12.90 2.25
C PRO A 253 -16.37 12.39 0.81
N ASN A 254 -17.58 12.26 0.26
CA ASN A 254 -17.84 11.79 -1.12
C ASN A 254 -17.42 10.34 -1.44
N PHE A 255 -16.77 9.61 -0.54
CA PHE A 255 -16.31 8.24 -0.85
C PHE A 255 -17.48 7.28 -1.10
N LEU A 256 -18.54 7.32 -0.28
CA LEU A 256 -19.73 6.49 -0.50
C LEU A 256 -20.43 6.83 -1.82
N LEU A 257 -20.50 8.11 -2.19
CA LEU A 257 -21.09 8.54 -3.47
C LEU A 257 -20.27 8.03 -4.65
N LEU A 258 -18.93 8.07 -4.54
CA LEU A 258 -18.05 7.42 -5.50
C LEU A 258 -18.39 5.93 -5.62
N ILE A 259 -18.40 5.18 -4.51
CA ILE A 259 -18.66 3.73 -4.55
C ILE A 259 -19.98 3.42 -5.26
N ILE A 260 -21.06 4.15 -4.98
CA ILE A 260 -22.36 3.98 -5.65
C ILE A 260 -22.27 4.29 -7.14
N SER A 261 -21.56 5.37 -7.52
CA SER A 261 -21.41 5.77 -8.92
C SER A 261 -20.67 4.73 -9.77
N LEU A 262 -19.86 3.88 -9.15
CA LEU A 262 -19.15 2.79 -9.81
C LEU A 262 -19.99 1.52 -10.00
N LEU A 263 -21.22 1.46 -9.47
CA LEU A 263 -22.10 0.29 -9.54
C LEU A 263 -22.88 0.29 -10.86
N ASP A 264 -22.30 -0.34 -11.88
CA ASP A 264 -22.91 -0.56 -13.19
C ASP A 264 -22.81 -2.05 -13.60
N CYS A 265 -23.54 -2.43 -14.66
CA CYS A 265 -23.52 -3.80 -15.20
C CYS A 265 -22.70 -3.91 -16.50
N ALA A 266 -21.86 -2.93 -16.83
CA ALA A 266 -21.09 -2.97 -18.06
C ALA A 266 -19.97 -4.02 -17.94
N PRO A 267 -19.87 -5.00 -18.87
CA PRO A 267 -18.86 -6.05 -18.79
C PRO A 267 -17.41 -5.52 -18.68
N ALA A 268 -17.12 -4.41 -19.36
CA ALA A 268 -15.81 -3.74 -19.33
C ALA A 268 -15.42 -3.21 -17.94
N HIS A 269 -16.38 -3.05 -17.03
CA HIS A 269 -16.15 -2.50 -15.68
C HIS A 269 -16.19 -3.58 -14.59
N THR A 270 -16.34 -4.86 -14.94
CA THR A 270 -16.56 -5.98 -13.99
C THR A 270 -15.61 -5.93 -12.79
N THR A 271 -14.29 -5.87 -13.01
CA THR A 271 -13.32 -5.86 -11.91
C THR A 271 -13.46 -4.63 -11.01
N ARG A 272 -13.76 -3.45 -11.57
CA ARG A 272 -14.01 -2.24 -10.77
C ARG A 272 -15.26 -2.41 -9.92
N VAL A 273 -16.33 -2.97 -10.48
CA VAL A 273 -17.61 -3.21 -9.79
C VAL A 273 -17.46 -4.29 -8.71
N GLU A 274 -16.66 -5.34 -8.93
CA GLU A 274 -16.33 -6.35 -7.91
C GLU A 274 -15.72 -5.70 -6.67
N ASN A 275 -14.74 -4.82 -6.87
CA ASN A 275 -14.10 -4.10 -5.77
C ASN A 275 -15.05 -3.11 -5.08
N ALA A 276 -15.81 -2.32 -5.85
CA ALA A 276 -16.76 -1.34 -5.31
C ALA A 276 -17.88 -2.02 -4.50
N SER A 277 -18.51 -3.07 -5.05
CA SER A 277 -19.53 -3.85 -4.35
C SER A 277 -18.95 -4.59 -3.13
N GLY A 278 -17.69 -5.04 -3.21
CA GLY A 278 -16.98 -5.69 -2.12
C GLY A 278 -16.70 -4.77 -0.94
N ILE A 279 -16.32 -3.51 -1.21
CA ILE A 279 -16.20 -2.45 -0.19
C ILE A 279 -17.58 -2.20 0.43
N LEU A 280 -18.61 -2.01 -0.40
CA LEU A 280 -19.95 -1.69 0.06
C LEU A 280 -20.52 -2.78 0.99
N LYS A 281 -20.29 -4.06 0.66
CA LYS A 281 -20.66 -5.21 1.51
C LYS A 281 -20.20 -5.03 2.95
N TYR A 282 -18.96 -4.57 3.16
CA TYR A 282 -18.43 -4.34 4.50
C TYR A 282 -18.87 -3.00 5.08
N ALA A 283 -18.95 -1.95 4.27
CA ALA A 283 -19.40 -0.62 4.70
C ALA A 283 -20.82 -0.64 5.28
N CYS A 284 -21.71 -1.50 4.74
CA CYS A 284 -23.08 -1.64 5.20
C CYS A 284 -23.20 -1.85 6.72
N ALA A 285 -22.29 -2.61 7.33
CA ALA A 285 -22.29 -2.86 8.77
C ALA A 285 -22.14 -1.58 9.61
N TYR A 286 -21.45 -0.55 9.10
CA TYR A 286 -21.40 0.77 9.76
C TYR A 286 -22.57 1.66 9.37
N ILE A 287 -22.90 1.68 8.09
CA ILE A 287 -23.97 2.52 7.53
C ILE A 287 -25.28 2.33 8.31
N ILE A 288 -25.66 1.07 8.60
CA ILE A 288 -26.92 0.77 9.32
C ILE A 288 -26.97 1.39 10.73
N THR A 289 -25.82 1.73 11.32
CA THR A 289 -25.74 2.39 12.64
C THR A 289 -25.85 3.91 12.55
N LYS A 290 -25.90 4.48 11.34
CA LYS A 290 -25.87 5.93 11.06
C LYS A 290 -27.03 6.35 10.16
N PRO A 291 -28.15 6.84 10.72
CA PRO A 291 -29.32 7.26 9.95
C PRO A 291 -29.04 8.29 8.85
N THR A 292 -28.11 9.22 9.10
CA THR A 292 -27.70 10.24 8.12
C THR A 292 -27.05 9.63 6.87
N LEU A 293 -26.21 8.59 7.06
CA LEU A 293 -25.60 7.87 5.95
C LEU A 293 -26.64 7.03 5.20
N LEU A 294 -27.55 6.34 5.90
CA LEU A 294 -28.65 5.61 5.26
C LEU A 294 -29.48 6.51 4.35
N GLN A 295 -29.88 7.68 4.85
CA GLN A 295 -30.64 8.65 4.08
C GLN A 295 -29.88 9.10 2.81
N GLN A 296 -28.58 9.36 2.93
CA GLN A 296 -27.73 9.70 1.78
C GLN A 296 -27.72 8.58 0.72
N LEU A 297 -27.63 7.31 1.12
CA LEU A 297 -27.64 6.17 0.19
C LEU A 297 -29.01 5.94 -0.46
N HIS A 298 -30.11 6.23 0.26
CA HIS A 298 -31.45 6.23 -0.31
C HIS A 298 -31.60 7.29 -1.40
N SER A 299 -31.15 8.51 -1.13
CA SER A 299 -31.12 9.59 -2.13
C SER A 299 -30.27 9.23 -3.35
N ALA A 300 -29.17 8.50 -3.14
CA ALA A 300 -28.32 7.99 -4.21
C ALA A 300 -28.86 6.69 -4.88
N LYS A 301 -30.09 6.27 -4.57
CA LYS A 301 -30.77 5.10 -5.17
C LYS A 301 -29.99 3.78 -5.03
N LEU A 302 -29.23 3.60 -3.94
CA LEU A 302 -28.35 2.44 -3.76
C LEU A 302 -29.07 1.10 -3.98
N ILE A 303 -30.27 0.92 -3.42
CA ILE A 303 -31.03 -0.34 -3.54
C ILE A 303 -31.30 -0.69 -5.02
N ARG A 304 -31.58 0.31 -5.86
CA ARG A 304 -31.80 0.09 -7.30
C ARG A 304 -30.52 -0.39 -7.99
N HIS A 305 -29.37 0.20 -7.66
CA HIS A 305 -28.08 -0.25 -8.19
C HIS A 305 -27.80 -1.70 -7.77
N LEU A 306 -27.98 -2.02 -6.49
CA LEU A 306 -27.76 -3.37 -5.96
C LEU A 306 -28.67 -4.42 -6.62
N LEU A 307 -29.96 -4.11 -6.80
CA LEU A 307 -30.89 -5.00 -7.50
C LEU A 307 -30.49 -5.21 -8.96
N ASN A 308 -30.03 -4.16 -9.65
CA ASN A 308 -29.57 -4.27 -11.03
C ASN A 308 -28.33 -5.17 -11.15
N LEU A 309 -27.41 -5.08 -10.19
CA LEU A 309 -26.19 -5.90 -10.13
C LEU A 309 -26.47 -7.39 -9.95
N LEU A 310 -27.67 -7.80 -9.51
CA LEU A 310 -28.07 -9.21 -9.46
C LEU A 310 -28.17 -9.86 -10.85
N ASN A 311 -28.24 -9.06 -11.91
CA ASN A 311 -28.18 -9.54 -13.30
C ASN A 311 -26.74 -9.66 -13.85
N SER A 312 -25.71 -9.41 -13.02
CA SER A 312 -24.32 -9.51 -13.44
C SER A 312 -23.91 -10.96 -13.74
N SER A 313 -23.03 -11.15 -14.73
CA SER A 313 -22.39 -12.44 -14.99
C SER A 313 -21.27 -12.77 -14.01
N SER A 314 -20.81 -11.81 -13.19
CA SER A 314 -19.83 -12.08 -12.13
C SER A 314 -20.52 -12.52 -10.85
N PHE A 315 -20.24 -13.75 -10.43
CA PHE A 315 -20.72 -14.31 -9.17
C PHE A 315 -20.28 -13.49 -7.95
N THR A 316 -19.08 -12.92 -8.00
CA THR A 316 -18.55 -12.02 -6.97
C THR A 316 -19.44 -10.79 -6.78
N ILE A 317 -19.85 -10.14 -7.88
CA ILE A 317 -20.75 -8.98 -7.86
C ILE A 317 -22.10 -9.36 -7.26
N VAL A 318 -22.68 -10.49 -7.69
CA VAL A 318 -23.97 -10.98 -7.19
C VAL A 318 -23.91 -11.24 -5.68
N ILE A 319 -22.90 -11.98 -5.20
CA ILE A 319 -22.73 -12.27 -3.77
C ILE A 319 -22.54 -10.99 -2.95
N ASN A 320 -21.68 -10.08 -3.40
CA ASN A 320 -21.43 -8.84 -2.68
C ASN A 320 -22.72 -8.01 -2.57
N SER A 321 -23.50 -7.96 -3.65
CA SER A 321 -24.76 -7.23 -3.71
C SER A 321 -25.83 -7.85 -2.79
N LEU A 322 -25.96 -9.17 -2.80
CA LEU A 322 -26.87 -9.88 -1.89
C LEU A 322 -26.53 -9.66 -0.42
N ASN A 323 -25.24 -9.71 -0.05
CA ASN A 323 -24.82 -9.46 1.32
C ASN A 323 -25.10 -8.02 1.78
N ALA A 324 -24.89 -7.03 0.89
CA ALA A 324 -25.24 -5.64 1.18
C ALA A 324 -26.75 -5.46 1.34
N LEU A 325 -27.55 -6.01 0.43
CA LEU A 325 -29.02 -5.99 0.49
C LEU A 325 -29.55 -6.66 1.75
N CYS A 326 -28.99 -7.81 2.14
CA CYS A 326 -29.39 -8.54 3.34
C CYS A 326 -29.16 -7.70 4.61
N GLN A 327 -27.95 -7.13 4.76
CA GLN A 327 -27.65 -6.26 5.90
C GLN A 327 -28.57 -5.03 5.96
N LEU A 328 -28.80 -4.36 4.83
CA LEU A 328 -29.70 -3.22 4.77
C LEU A 328 -31.13 -3.65 5.11
N ALA A 329 -31.64 -4.73 4.52
CA ALA A 329 -33.00 -5.21 4.75
C ALA A 329 -33.26 -5.61 6.21
N GLN A 330 -32.25 -6.10 6.95
CA GLN A 330 -32.42 -6.45 8.36
C GLN A 330 -32.68 -5.23 9.26
N HIS A 331 -32.21 -4.04 8.88
CA HIS A 331 -32.19 -2.87 9.77
C HIS A 331 -32.85 -1.61 9.19
N ASP A 332 -33.14 -1.58 7.89
CA ASP A 332 -33.73 -0.42 7.20
C ASP A 332 -35.12 -0.75 6.63
N PRO A 333 -36.20 -0.24 7.26
CA PRO A 333 -37.58 -0.44 6.79
C PRO A 333 -37.81 0.07 5.36
N TYR A 334 -37.09 1.11 4.92
CA TYR A 334 -37.19 1.60 3.54
C TYR A 334 -36.70 0.54 2.55
N THR A 335 -35.57 -0.11 2.84
CA THR A 335 -35.06 -1.24 2.06
C THR A 335 -36.05 -2.39 2.05
N GLN A 336 -36.60 -2.79 3.20
CA GLN A 336 -37.61 -3.86 3.28
C GLN A 336 -38.79 -3.58 2.36
N MET A 337 -39.37 -2.38 2.46
CA MET A 337 -40.49 -1.97 1.61
C MET A 337 -40.14 -1.99 0.12
N LYS A 338 -38.92 -1.58 -0.24
CA LYS A 338 -38.47 -1.59 -1.65
C LYS A 338 -38.28 -3.00 -2.21
N LEU A 339 -37.88 -3.96 -1.37
CA LEU A 339 -37.70 -5.35 -1.77
C LEU A 339 -39.02 -6.13 -1.84
N THR A 340 -39.99 -5.81 -0.99
CA THR A 340 -41.29 -6.52 -0.92
C THR A 340 -42.35 -5.95 -1.85
N LYS A 341 -42.21 -4.70 -2.33
CA LYS A 341 -43.07 -4.15 -3.38
C LYS A 341 -42.71 -4.77 -4.74
N SER A 342 -43.15 -6.01 -4.96
CA SER A 342 -43.51 -6.48 -6.30
C SER A 342 -44.57 -5.52 -6.85
N GLN A 343 -44.26 -4.81 -7.92
CA GLN A 343 -45.32 -4.16 -8.71
C GLN A 343 -46.28 -5.27 -9.16
N PRO A 344 -47.58 -5.23 -8.83
CA PRO A 344 -48.53 -6.05 -9.56
C PRO A 344 -48.41 -5.62 -11.04
N ARG A 345 -48.09 -6.58 -11.90
CA ARG A 345 -48.16 -6.39 -13.35
C ARG A 345 -49.59 -6.18 -13.80
#